data_AF-A0A832DN00-F1
#
_entry.id   AF-A0A832DN00-F1
#
_cell.length_a   1.000
_cell.length_b   1.000
_cell.length_c   1.000
_cell.angle_alpha   90.00
_cell.angle_beta   90.00
_cell.angle_gamma   90.00
#
_symmetry.space_group_name_H-M   'P 1'
#
loop_
_entity.id
_entity.type
_entity.pdbx_description
1 polymer ?
#
loop_
_entity_poly.entity_id
_entity_poly.type
_entity_poly.pdbx_seq_one_letter_code
_entity_poly.pdbx_strand_id
1 'polypeptide(L)' 'MPDVAYQELAELWEAVYGEQPSVVAEPGLTAQILVSCLPLAEPYSFDAWGEGEDEDPAPRVSVDTP' A
#
# COMPACT_ATOMS: atom_id res chain seq x y z
N MET A 1 13.43 23.34 -10.00
CA MET A 1 14.24 22.24 -9.45
C MET A 1 13.31 21.05 -9.28
N PRO A 2 13.69 19.85 -9.71
CA PRO A 2 12.96 18.65 -9.27
C PRO A 2 13.02 18.62 -7.74
N ASP A 3 11.89 18.32 -7.10
CA ASP A 3 11.82 18.17 -5.65
C ASP A 3 12.82 17.10 -5.20
N VAL A 4 13.49 17.30 -4.06
CA VAL A 4 14.46 16.34 -3.52
C VAL A 4 13.82 14.96 -3.37
N ALA A 5 12.53 14.92 -3.00
CA ALA A 5 11.78 13.68 -2.92
C ALA A 5 11.66 12.94 -4.28
N TYR A 6 11.55 13.65 -5.41
CA TYR A 6 11.54 13.00 -6.73
C TYR A 6 12.89 12.40 -7.09
N GLN A 7 13.99 13.01 -6.63
CA GLN A 7 15.33 12.50 -6.90
C GLN A 7 15.57 11.19 -6.15
N GLU A 8 15.22 11.13 -4.86
CA GLU A 8 15.34 9.90 -4.06
C GLU A 8 14.48 8.76 -4.64
N LEU A 9 13.28 9.08 -5.12
CA LEU A 9 12.38 8.10 -5.75
C LEU A 9 12.92 7.59 -7.09
N ALA A 10 13.57 8.47 -7.87
CA ALA A 10 14.22 8.09 -9.12
C ALA A 10 15.43 7.19 -8.89
N GLU A 11 16.26 7.51 -7.90
CA GLU A 11 17.41 6.69 -7.49
C GLU A 11 16.96 5.30 -7.00
N LEU A 12 15.89 5.24 -6.21
CA LEU A 12 15.34 3.97 -5.73
C LEU A 12 14.80 3.09 -6.87
N TRP A 13 14.11 3.70 -7.85
CA TRP A 13 13.62 2.98 -9.03
C TRP A 13 14.77 2.43 -9.87
N GLU A 14 15.79 3.24 -10.14
CA GLU A 14 16.98 2.81 -10.87
C GLU A 14 17.70 1.65 -10.16
N ALA A 15 17.78 1.67 -8.83
CA ALA A 15 18.37 0.58 -8.06
C ALA A 15 17.59 -0.75 -8.18
N VAL A 16 16.27 -0.69 -8.31
CA VAL A 16 15.40 -1.89 -8.40
C VAL A 16 15.31 -2.43 -9.83
N TYR A 17 15.16 -1.54 -10.82
CA TYR A 17 14.85 -1.91 -12.20
C TYR A 17 16.00 -1.70 -13.19
N GLY A 18 17.05 -0.96 -12.82
CA GLY A 18 18.21 -0.68 -13.68
C GLY A 18 17.92 0.33 -14.81
N GLU A 19 16.81 1.06 -14.73
CA GLU A 19 16.42 2.11 -15.67
C GLU A 19 15.96 3.36 -14.91
N GLN A 20 16.01 4.54 -15.54
CA GLN A 20 15.38 5.72 -14.95
C GLN A 20 13.86 5.64 -15.11
N PRO A 21 13.06 5.97 -14.08
CA PRO A 21 11.63 6.06 -14.25
C PRO A 21 11.33 7.16 -15.26
N SER A 22 10.41 6.89 -16.20
CA SER A 22 9.92 7.92 -17.11
C SER A 22 9.45 9.11 -16.27
N VAL A 23 9.99 10.32 -16.52
CA VAL A 23 9.70 11.55 -15.76
C VAL A 23 8.20 11.93 -15.77
N VAL A 24 7.40 11.25 -16.60
CA VAL A 24 5.93 11.37 -16.69
C VAL A 24 5.20 10.42 -15.72
N ALA A 25 5.90 9.46 -15.10
CA ALA A 25 5.31 8.54 -14.14
C ALA A 25 4.91 9.33 -12.89
N GLU A 26 3.61 9.37 -12.62
CA GLU A 26 3.08 10.01 -11.43
C GLU A 26 3.83 9.49 -10.19
N PRO A 27 4.43 10.36 -9.38
CA PRO A 27 5.26 9.94 -8.24
C PRO A 27 4.52 9.04 -7.27
N GLY A 28 3.21 9.26 -7.11
CA GLY A 28 2.36 8.39 -6.31
C GLY A 28 2.25 6.97 -6.86
N LEU A 29 2.27 6.79 -8.19
CA LEU A 29 2.24 5.48 -8.83
C LEU A 29 3.59 4.78 -8.71
N THR A 30 4.70 5.50 -8.90
CA THR A 30 6.05 4.98 -8.70
C THR A 30 6.26 4.51 -7.25
N ALA A 31 5.83 5.29 -6.27
CA ALA A 31 5.89 4.91 -4.86
C ALA A 31 5.08 3.64 -4.57
N GLN A 32 3.86 3.52 -5.10
CA GLN A 32 3.02 2.34 -4.92
C GLN A 32 3.66 1.06 -5.47
N ILE A 33 4.26 1.14 -6.67
CA ILE A 33 4.96 0.02 -7.28
C ILE A 33 6.16 -0.40 -6.42
N LEU A 34 6.99 0.56 -5.98
CA LEU A 34 8.15 0.27 -5.15
C LEU A 34 7.76 -0.38 -3.82
N VAL A 35 6.68 0.09 -3.18
CA VAL A 35 6.13 -0.54 -1.97
C VAL A 35 5.64 -1.95 -2.23
N SER A 36 5.00 -2.22 -3.38
CA SER A 36 4.52 -3.56 -3.74
C SER A 36 5.64 -4.58 -4.00
N CYS A 37 6.85 -4.11 -4.30
CA CYS A 37 8.02 -4.96 -4.51
C CYS A 37 8.78 -5.28 -3.22
N LEU A 38 8.39 -4.69 -2.08
CA LEU A 38 9.01 -5.00 -0.80
C LEU A 38 8.70 -6.44 -0.38
N PRO A 39 9.68 -7.15 0.20
CA PRO A 39 9.45 -8.49 0.72
C PRO A 39 8.45 -8.45 1.87
N LEU A 40 7.53 -9.42 1.91
CA LEU A 40 6.61 -9.66 3.03
C LEU A 40 7.36 -10.27 4.24
N ALA A 41 8.35 -9.54 4.75
CA ALA A 41 9.16 -9.90 5.91
C ALA A 41 9.39 -8.65 6.76
N GLU A 42 9.56 -8.78 8.07
CA GLU A 42 9.93 -7.64 8.91
C GLU A 42 11.19 -6.95 8.38
N PRO A 43 11.20 -5.61 8.26
CA PRO A 43 10.25 -4.64 8.81
C PRO A 43 9.12 -4.21 7.86
N TYR A 44 8.95 -4.86 6.70
CA TYR A 44 8.05 -4.45 5.62
C TYR A 44 6.88 -5.42 5.38
N SER A 45 6.35 -6.03 6.43
CA SER A 45 5.03 -6.67 6.37
C SER A 45 3.94 -5.60 6.42
N PHE A 46 3.33 -5.31 5.29
CA PHE A 46 2.00 -4.72 5.27
C PHE A 46 1.01 -5.88 5.31
N ASP A 47 0.19 -5.98 6.36
CA ASP A 47 -0.98 -6.85 6.33
C ASP A 47 -1.85 -6.40 5.16
N ALA A 48 -1.73 -7.11 4.04
CA ALA A 48 -2.52 -6.87 2.85
C ALA A 48 -3.99 -7.02 3.25
N TRP A 49 -4.73 -5.91 3.24
CA TRP A 49 -6.17 -5.84 3.07
C TRP A 49 -6.91 -7.07 3.61
N GLY A 50 -7.19 -7.06 4.92
CA GLY A 50 -8.24 -7.91 5.48
C GLY A 50 -9.59 -7.50 4.91
N GLU A 51 -9.88 -7.90 3.68
CA GLU A 51 -11.24 -8.05 3.18
C GLU A 51 -11.90 -9.22 3.92
N GLY A 52 -12.94 -8.89 4.68
CA GLY A 52 -14.10 -9.75 4.90
C GLY A 52 -13.94 -10.93 5.86
N GLU A 53 -14.33 -10.71 7.11
CA GLU A 53 -15.22 -11.66 7.77
C GLU A 53 -16.53 -10.91 8.01
N ASP A 54 -17.58 -11.37 7.33
CA ASP A 54 -18.96 -10.95 7.48
C ASP A 54 -19.37 -10.87 8.97
N GLU A 55 -19.36 -9.67 9.55
CA GLU A 55 -20.03 -9.44 10.82
C GLU A 55 -21.54 -9.31 10.54
N ASP A 56 -22.20 -10.46 10.35
CA ASP A 56 -23.62 -10.59 10.71
C ASP A 56 -23.70 -11.07 12.16
N PRO A 57 -23.95 -10.18 13.12
CA PRO A 57 -24.69 -10.55 14.30
C PRO A 57 -26.11 -10.03 14.09
N ALA A 58 -26.97 -10.86 13.49
CA ALA A 58 -28.41 -10.70 13.58
C ALA A 58 -28.79 -10.20 14.98
N PRO A 59 -29.47 -9.04 15.14
CA PRO A 59 -29.90 -8.60 16.44
C PRO A 59 -30.98 -9.58 16.90
N ARG A 60 -30.61 -10.50 17.80
CA ARG A 60 -31.60 -11.34 18.49
C ARG A 60 -32.45 -10.40 19.33
N VAL A 61 -33.64 -10.10 18.81
CA VAL A 61 -34.67 -9.33 19.52
C VAL A 61 -34.93 -10.07 20.84
N SER A 62 -34.46 -9.50 21.94
CA SER A 62 -34.87 -9.94 23.26
C SER A 62 -36.14 -9.17 23.56
N VAL A 63 -37.28 -9.80 23.28
CA VAL A 63 -38.58 -9.30 23.73
C VAL A 63 -38.65 -9.53 25.24
N ASP A 64 -38.17 -8.56 26.01
CA ASP A 64 -38.36 -8.57 27.45
C ASP A 64 -39.78 -8.05 27.74
N THR A 65 -40.65 -9.00 28.06
CA THR A 65 -42.01 -8.78 28.56
C THR A 65 -41.92 -8.62 30.08
N PRO A 66 -42.41 -7.50 30.62
CA PRO A 66 -43.53 -7.60 31.55
C PRO A 66 -44.71 -6.68 31.25
#